data_AF-A0A355QE54-F1
#
_entry.id   AF-A0A355QE54-F1
#
_cell.length_a   1.000
_cell.length_b   1.000
_cell.length_c   1.000
_cell.angle_alpha   90.00
_cell.angle_beta   90.00
_cell.angle_gamma   90.00
#
_symmetry.space_group_name_H-M   'P 1'
#
loop_
_entity.id
_entity.type
_entity.pdbx_description
1 polymer ?
#
loop_
_entity_poly.entity_id
_entity_poly.type
_entity_poly.pdbx_seq_one_letter_code
_entity_poly.pdbx_strand_id
1 'polypeptide(L)'
;MPEVATTAEVPKIIPIQTEHWRNLLSLTDASRKENEIIYAWGKLKQQTEAHVPGTGPLVLDELYLDFLRLQVLSYPIVIDWKKPLTKREWLNCESQQKEVTNQYEQMYKLSVHLRKRSSERYPEMSPLFGMHQECGDELRQLWDSFHSAWRDYKKEWEHLHRQQQARKRREAGGKAEPGEDNPDMPLDEEVLLKIPQPPPLLNRERWHVLVSMSQMLTTELRYRCRDILKTPVPTSRFPPSVQRLIDDARQIQVQTNGFELLDKVKWVQRRNAQLVAELERLTRESIITPDLLNIAEENQPEREERKVRGYTDDGSGQTYGREENRTERKKRPIWWWMGTA
;
A
#
# COMPACT_ATOMS: atom_id res chain seq x y z
N MET A 1 39.64 19.28 -32.49
CA MET A 1 39.66 17.92 -31.90
C MET A 1 38.24 17.42 -31.84
N PRO A 2 37.91 16.23 -32.37
CA PRO A 2 36.57 15.68 -32.26
C PRO A 2 36.37 14.95 -30.91
N GLU A 3 35.14 15.05 -30.41
CA GLU A 3 34.35 14.17 -29.52
C GLU A 3 35.01 13.30 -28.44
N VAL A 4 34.48 13.43 -27.22
CA VAL A 4 33.94 12.25 -26.50
C VAL A 4 32.56 12.63 -25.99
N ALA A 5 31.52 12.32 -26.77
CA ALA A 5 30.18 12.19 -26.23
C ALA A 5 30.18 10.94 -25.35
N THR A 6 30.17 11.11 -24.03
CA THR A 6 29.85 10.02 -23.11
C THR A 6 28.44 9.55 -23.43
N THR A 7 28.35 8.44 -24.17
CA THR A 7 27.15 7.63 -24.29
C THR A 7 26.72 7.27 -22.87
N ALA A 8 25.73 7.98 -22.34
CA ALA A 8 25.02 7.51 -21.16
C ALA A 8 24.43 6.14 -21.54
N GLU A 9 25.01 5.06 -21.02
CA GLU A 9 24.55 3.71 -21.31
C GLU A 9 23.05 3.63 -21.03
N VAL A 10 22.29 3.29 -22.07
CA VAL A 10 20.85 3.12 -21.98
C VAL A 10 20.60 2.02 -20.94
N PRO A 11 19.78 2.27 -19.89
CA PRO A 11 19.50 1.26 -18.88
C PRO A 11 18.99 -0.02 -19.53
N LYS A 12 19.52 -1.16 -19.09
CA LYS A 12 19.16 -2.46 -19.66
C LYS A 12 17.85 -2.91 -19.04
N ILE A 13 16.80 -2.93 -19.84
CA ILE A 13 15.53 -3.55 -19.46
C ILE A 13 15.68 -5.04 -19.74
N ILE A 14 15.97 -5.81 -18.70
CA ILE A 14 15.83 -7.27 -18.76
C ILE A 14 14.31 -7.57 -18.77
N PRO A 15 13.87 -8.76 -19.18
CA PRO A 15 12.50 -9.17 -18.94
C PRO A 15 12.22 -9.71 -17.54
N ILE A 16 11.21 -9.16 -16.85
CA ILE A 16 10.72 -9.77 -15.61
C ILE A 16 10.10 -11.12 -15.94
N GLN A 17 10.69 -12.19 -15.41
CA GLN A 17 10.22 -13.56 -15.59
C GLN A 17 9.09 -13.94 -14.63
N THR A 18 8.32 -14.97 -15.01
CA THR A 18 7.13 -15.47 -14.30
C THR A 18 7.42 -15.88 -12.86
N GLU A 19 8.59 -16.47 -12.58
CA GLU A 19 8.97 -16.94 -11.25
C GLU A 19 9.18 -15.81 -10.24
N HIS A 20 9.62 -14.63 -10.70
CA HIS A 20 9.79 -13.47 -9.83
C HIS A 20 8.45 -13.03 -9.21
N TRP A 21 7.38 -13.10 -10.00
CA TRP A 21 6.03 -12.77 -9.59
C TRP A 21 5.45 -13.81 -8.61
N ARG A 22 5.69 -15.10 -8.89
CA ARG A 22 5.23 -16.19 -8.01
C ARG A 22 5.86 -16.11 -6.61
N ASN A 23 7.10 -15.67 -6.51
CA ASN A 23 7.78 -15.46 -5.22
C ASN A 23 7.17 -14.31 -4.39
N LEU A 24 6.52 -13.32 -5.02
CA LEU A 24 5.81 -12.27 -4.28
C LEU A 24 4.45 -12.77 -3.78
N LEU A 25 3.80 -13.61 -4.57
CA LEU A 25 2.54 -14.26 -4.20
C LEU A 25 2.71 -15.20 -2.99
N SER A 26 3.85 -15.88 -2.84
CA SER A 26 4.12 -16.76 -1.68
C SER A 26 4.14 -16.01 -0.34
N LEU A 27 4.51 -14.72 -0.33
CA LEU A 27 4.51 -13.86 0.87
C LEU A 27 3.12 -13.64 1.46
N THR A 28 2.08 -14.01 0.71
CA THR A 28 0.67 -13.76 1.03
C THR A 28 -0.15 -15.05 1.04
N ASP A 29 0.49 -16.21 0.90
CA ASP A 29 -0.15 -17.52 1.00
C ASP A 29 -0.25 -17.94 2.47
N ALA A 30 -1.47 -18.12 2.98
CA ALA A 30 -1.73 -18.49 4.37
C ALA A 30 -0.95 -19.73 4.84
N SER A 31 -0.66 -20.67 3.93
CA SER A 31 0.05 -21.91 4.25
C SER A 31 1.58 -21.78 4.29
N ARG A 32 2.15 -20.72 3.71
CA ARG A 32 3.60 -20.54 3.53
C ARG A 32 4.15 -19.24 4.13
N LYS A 33 3.26 -18.27 4.37
CA LYS A 33 3.57 -16.89 4.75
C LYS A 33 4.58 -16.77 5.89
N GLU A 34 4.43 -17.55 6.96
CA GLU A 34 5.31 -17.44 8.13
C GLU A 34 6.79 -17.67 7.77
N ASN A 35 7.07 -18.71 6.99
CA ASN A 35 8.43 -19.04 6.57
C ASN A 35 8.94 -18.08 5.48
N GLU A 36 8.09 -17.77 4.51
CA GLU A 36 8.43 -16.91 3.36
C GLU A 36 8.74 -15.47 3.80
N ILE A 37 8.00 -14.94 4.79
CA ILE A 37 8.26 -13.61 5.37
C ILE A 37 9.62 -13.57 6.07
N ILE A 38 9.97 -14.59 6.85
CA ILE A 38 11.27 -14.65 7.53
C ILE A 38 12.40 -14.61 6.51
N TYR A 39 12.29 -15.43 5.46
CA TYR A 39 13.27 -15.45 4.37
C TYR A 39 13.35 -14.11 3.65
N ALA A 40 12.21 -13.48 3.33
CA ALA A 40 12.17 -12.20 2.66
C ALA A 40 12.81 -11.06 3.49
N TRP A 41 12.61 -11.05 4.81
CA TRP A 41 13.30 -10.12 5.71
C TRP A 41 14.81 -10.38 5.76
N GLY A 42 15.23 -11.65 5.83
CA GLY A 42 16.65 -12.02 5.80
C GLY A 42 17.33 -11.57 4.51
N LYS A 43 16.67 -11.81 3.36
CA LYS A 43 17.14 -11.37 2.04
C LYS A 43 17.21 -9.85 1.95
N LEU A 44 16.18 -9.13 2.42
CA LEU A 44 16.19 -7.67 2.43
C LEU A 44 17.39 -7.14 3.23
N LYS A 45 17.59 -7.65 4.45
CA LYS A 45 18.72 -7.25 5.29
C LYS A 45 20.06 -7.48 4.58
N GLN A 46 20.26 -8.68 4.03
CA GLN A 46 21.48 -9.02 3.30
C GLN A 46 21.70 -8.09 2.09
N GLN A 47 20.66 -7.82 1.30
CA GLN A 47 20.74 -6.90 0.16
C GLN A 47 21.07 -5.47 0.59
N THR A 48 20.49 -4.99 1.69
CA THR A 48 20.76 -3.65 2.23
C THR A 48 22.18 -3.52 2.75
N GLU A 49 22.70 -4.54 3.43
CA GLU A 49 24.05 -4.54 4.01
C GLU A 49 25.14 -4.73 2.95
N ALA A 50 24.90 -5.57 1.95
CA ALA A 50 25.84 -5.84 0.87
C ALA A 50 25.77 -4.81 -0.27
N HIS A 51 24.87 -3.82 -0.19
CA HIS A 51 24.71 -2.82 -1.25
C HIS A 51 25.97 -1.97 -1.40
N VAL A 52 26.53 -2.01 -2.61
CA VAL A 52 27.56 -1.08 -3.07
C VAL A 52 26.90 -0.20 -4.13
N PRO A 53 26.98 1.15 -4.01
CA PRO A 53 26.46 2.06 -5.02
C PRO A 53 26.98 1.69 -6.41
N GLY A 54 26.07 1.49 -7.36
CA GLY A 54 26.40 0.95 -8.67
C GLY A 54 27.05 1.99 -9.58
N THR A 55 28.21 1.65 -10.15
CA THR A 55 28.77 2.36 -11.31
C THR A 55 28.33 1.76 -12.65
N GLY A 56 27.63 0.60 -12.60
CA GLY A 56 27.22 -0.17 -13.78
C GLY A 56 25.82 0.17 -14.32
N PRO A 57 25.41 -0.50 -15.42
CA PRO A 57 24.10 -0.33 -16.02
C PRO A 57 23.01 -0.81 -15.06
N LEU A 58 21.95 0.00 -14.97
CA LEU A 58 20.81 -0.23 -14.09
C LEU A 58 19.85 -1.24 -14.70
N VAL A 59 19.47 -2.27 -13.93
CA VAL A 59 18.47 -3.27 -14.32
C VAL A 59 17.13 -2.88 -13.69
N LEU A 60 16.21 -2.34 -14.48
CA LEU A 60 14.94 -1.82 -13.96
C LEU A 60 14.10 -2.91 -13.28
N ASP A 61 14.13 -4.13 -13.80
CA ASP A 61 13.45 -5.31 -13.24
C ASP A 61 13.82 -5.61 -11.79
N GLU A 62 15.10 -5.50 -11.45
CA GLU A 62 15.57 -5.76 -10.10
C GLU A 62 15.10 -4.67 -9.15
N LEU A 63 15.11 -3.40 -9.60
CA LEU A 63 14.52 -2.31 -8.83
C LEU A 63 13.02 -2.54 -8.60
N TYR A 64 12.28 -2.94 -9.64
CA TYR A 64 10.84 -3.23 -9.54
C TYR A 64 10.54 -4.26 -8.47
N LEU A 65 11.21 -5.40 -8.53
CA LEU A 65 10.98 -6.51 -7.61
C LEU A 65 11.36 -6.13 -6.19
N ASP A 66 12.39 -5.32 -6.01
CA ASP A 66 12.78 -4.82 -4.70
C ASP A 66 11.76 -3.81 -4.16
N PHE A 67 11.29 -2.83 -4.94
CA PHE A 67 10.23 -1.91 -4.50
C PHE A 67 8.94 -2.64 -4.15
N LEU A 68 8.53 -3.61 -4.97
CA LEU A 68 7.40 -4.48 -4.64
C LEU A 68 7.62 -5.18 -3.31
N ARG A 69 8.77 -5.82 -3.11
CA ARG A 69 9.10 -6.50 -1.85
C ARG A 69 9.05 -5.53 -0.67
N LEU A 70 9.54 -4.29 -0.81
CA LEU A 70 9.44 -3.27 0.22
C LEU A 70 7.98 -2.91 0.55
N GLN A 71 7.13 -2.74 -0.48
CA GLN A 71 5.70 -2.49 -0.30
C GLN A 71 5.02 -3.67 0.41
N VAL A 72 5.25 -4.92 -0.02
CA VAL A 72 4.66 -6.11 0.63
C VAL A 72 5.08 -6.24 2.09
N LEU A 73 6.37 -6.02 2.39
CA LEU A 73 6.91 -6.20 3.73
C LEU A 73 6.50 -5.07 4.70
N SER A 74 6.37 -3.84 4.20
CA SER A 74 5.97 -2.68 5.02
C SER A 74 4.47 -2.66 5.29
N TYR A 75 3.65 -3.14 4.34
CA TYR A 75 2.19 -3.07 4.39
C TYR A 75 1.54 -3.55 5.69
N PRO A 76 1.89 -4.72 6.27
CA PRO A 76 1.25 -5.22 7.49
C PRO A 76 1.66 -4.42 8.73
N ILE A 77 2.80 -3.73 8.66
CA ILE A 77 3.36 -2.96 9.78
C ILE A 77 2.68 -1.59 9.86
N VAL A 78 2.50 -0.97 8.70
CA VAL A 78 2.08 0.43 8.62
C VAL A 78 0.57 0.60 8.73
N ILE A 79 -0.23 -0.44 8.48
CA ILE A 79 -1.69 -0.31 8.45
C ILE A 79 -2.42 -1.15 9.51
N ASP A 80 -3.15 -0.47 10.41
CA ASP A 80 -3.98 -1.07 11.47
C ASP A 80 -5.49 -0.89 11.20
N TRP A 81 -6.25 -1.98 11.13
CA TRP A 81 -7.67 -2.02 10.78
C TRP A 81 -8.59 -2.31 11.96
N LYS A 82 -8.15 -2.03 13.19
CA LYS A 82 -9.00 -2.06 14.41
C LYS A 82 -10.30 -1.25 14.33
N LYS A 83 -10.55 -0.50 13.25
CA LYS A 83 -11.78 0.28 13.00
C LYS A 83 -12.26 0.11 11.55
N PRO A 84 -13.56 0.26 11.28
CA PRO A 84 -14.09 0.30 9.93
C PRO A 84 -13.44 1.38 9.07
N LEU A 85 -13.52 1.15 7.77
CA LEU A 85 -12.99 2.07 6.77
C LEU A 85 -13.75 3.36 6.84
N THR A 86 -13.00 4.45 6.75
CA THR A 86 -13.59 5.74 6.42
C THR A 86 -14.22 5.67 5.03
N LYS A 87 -15.20 6.54 4.78
CA LYS A 87 -15.85 6.67 3.47
C LYS A 87 -14.83 6.85 2.34
N ARG A 88 -13.75 7.59 2.61
CA ARG A 88 -12.68 7.84 1.65
C ARG A 88 -11.89 6.58 1.30
N GLU A 89 -11.47 5.82 2.31
CA GLU A 89 -10.73 4.57 2.10
C GLU A 89 -11.59 3.53 1.35
N TRP A 90 -12.88 3.46 1.68
CA TRP A 90 -13.83 2.62 0.96
C TRP A 90 -13.95 2.99 -0.52
N LEU A 91 -14.15 4.28 -0.82
CA LEU A 91 -14.20 4.78 -2.20
C LEU A 91 -12.90 4.51 -2.96
N ASN A 92 -11.75 4.55 -2.28
CA ASN A 92 -10.47 4.20 -2.89
C ASN A 92 -10.42 2.72 -3.28
N CYS A 93 -10.85 1.81 -2.40
CA CYS A 93 -10.94 0.39 -2.72
C CYS A 93 -11.88 0.13 -3.92
N GLU A 94 -13.05 0.80 -3.97
CA GLU A 94 -13.96 0.72 -5.12
C GLU A 94 -13.32 1.25 -6.42
N SER A 95 -12.58 2.36 -6.33
CA SER A 95 -11.86 2.93 -7.47
C SER A 95 -10.79 1.97 -7.99
N GLN A 96 -10.00 1.38 -7.11
CA GLN A 96 -8.98 0.39 -7.46
C GLN A 96 -9.59 -0.82 -8.15
N GLN A 97 -10.72 -1.32 -7.65
CA GLN A 97 -11.38 -2.45 -8.29
C GLN A 97 -11.89 -2.12 -9.70
N LYS A 98 -12.46 -0.93 -9.89
CA LYS A 98 -12.89 -0.46 -11.21
C LYS A 98 -11.71 -0.34 -12.17
N GLU A 99 -10.59 0.21 -11.70
CA GLU A 99 -9.38 0.36 -12.50
C GLU A 99 -8.81 -0.99 -12.92
N VAL A 100 -8.69 -1.96 -12.00
CA VAL A 100 -8.26 -3.33 -12.31
C VAL A 100 -9.17 -3.98 -13.35
N THR A 101 -10.48 -3.82 -13.22
CA THR A 101 -11.46 -4.37 -14.17
C THR A 101 -11.29 -3.76 -15.56
N ASN A 102 -11.09 -2.44 -15.64
CA ASN A 102 -10.82 -1.74 -16.90
C ASN A 102 -9.49 -2.18 -17.53
N GLN A 103 -8.44 -2.31 -16.72
CA GLN A 103 -7.12 -2.80 -17.17
C GLN A 103 -7.21 -4.23 -17.73
N TYR A 104 -7.98 -5.11 -17.08
CA TYR A 104 -8.24 -6.46 -17.56
C TYR A 104 -8.82 -6.48 -18.97
N GLU A 105 -9.89 -5.71 -19.23
CA GLU A 105 -10.48 -5.64 -20.57
C GLU A 105 -9.50 -5.12 -21.62
N GLN A 106 -8.70 -4.12 -21.26
CA GLN A 106 -7.71 -3.54 -22.16
C GLN A 106 -6.59 -4.53 -22.48
N MET A 107 -6.08 -5.25 -21.48
CA MET A 107 -5.05 -6.26 -21.68
C MET A 107 -5.56 -7.46 -22.48
N TYR A 108 -6.82 -7.86 -22.29
CA TYR A 108 -7.46 -8.86 -23.13
C TYR A 108 -7.49 -8.41 -24.61
N LYS A 109 -7.98 -7.20 -24.89
CA LYS A 109 -8.01 -6.63 -26.26
C LYS A 109 -6.61 -6.53 -26.87
N LEU A 110 -5.62 -6.15 -26.08
CA LEU A 110 -4.21 -6.09 -26.49
C LEU A 110 -3.67 -7.47 -26.84
N SER A 111 -3.96 -8.50 -26.03
CA SER A 111 -3.54 -9.88 -26.30
C SER A 111 -4.08 -10.40 -27.64
N VAL A 112 -5.34 -10.06 -27.96
CA VAL A 112 -5.99 -10.43 -29.22
C VAL A 112 -5.37 -9.67 -30.39
N HIS A 113 -5.08 -8.38 -30.22
CA HIS A 113 -4.40 -7.59 -31.25
C HIS A 113 -2.99 -8.08 -31.52
N LEU A 114 -2.22 -8.41 -30.49
CA LEU A 114 -0.87 -8.96 -30.61
C LEU A 114 -0.89 -10.29 -31.39
N ARG A 115 -1.80 -11.22 -31.04
CA ARG A 115 -2.00 -12.48 -31.78
C ARG A 115 -2.26 -12.27 -33.27
N LYS A 116 -3.03 -11.23 -33.61
CA LYS A 116 -3.41 -10.94 -35.01
C LYS A 116 -2.33 -10.21 -35.80
N ARG A 117 -1.57 -9.30 -35.17
CA ARG A 117 -0.59 -8.45 -35.87
C ARG A 117 0.84 -8.96 -35.82
N SER A 118 1.20 -9.72 -34.80
CA SER A 118 2.58 -10.21 -34.60
C SER A 118 2.52 -11.55 -33.87
N SER A 119 2.10 -12.57 -34.62
CA SER A 119 1.94 -13.94 -34.12
C SER A 119 3.24 -14.53 -33.59
N GLU A 120 4.37 -14.10 -34.14
CA GLU A 120 5.72 -14.50 -33.77
C GLU A 120 6.17 -13.97 -32.40
N ARG A 121 5.69 -12.79 -31.99
CA ARG A 121 6.00 -12.19 -30.66
C ARG A 121 5.05 -12.68 -29.57
N TYR A 122 3.92 -13.27 -29.93
CA TYR A 122 2.90 -13.68 -28.96
C TYR A 122 3.39 -14.76 -27.97
N PRO A 123 4.12 -15.82 -28.37
CA PRO A 123 4.60 -16.84 -27.44
C PRO A 123 5.45 -16.27 -26.30
N GLU A 124 6.30 -15.28 -26.59
CA GLU A 124 7.13 -14.61 -25.58
C GLU A 124 6.29 -13.81 -24.58
N MET A 125 5.21 -13.20 -25.04
CA MET A 125 4.34 -12.33 -24.25
C MET A 125 3.18 -13.06 -23.55
N SER A 126 2.80 -14.23 -24.04
CA SER A 126 1.65 -15.01 -23.55
C SER A 126 1.74 -15.31 -22.04
N PRO A 127 2.89 -15.68 -21.46
CA PRO A 127 3.00 -15.89 -20.02
C PRO A 127 2.66 -14.64 -19.19
N LEU A 128 3.05 -13.45 -19.68
CA LEU A 128 2.75 -12.18 -19.00
C LEU A 128 1.25 -11.85 -19.06
N PHE A 129 0.60 -12.08 -20.21
CA PHE A 129 -0.86 -11.96 -20.33
C PHE A 129 -1.59 -12.97 -19.44
N GLY A 130 -1.11 -14.21 -19.37
CA GLY A 130 -1.66 -15.25 -18.50
C GLY A 130 -1.60 -14.84 -17.03
N MET A 131 -0.45 -14.39 -16.55
CA MET A 131 -0.32 -13.89 -15.17
C MET A 131 -1.22 -12.68 -14.89
N HIS A 132 -1.33 -11.75 -15.84
CA HIS A 132 -2.22 -10.60 -15.69
C HIS A 132 -3.69 -11.06 -15.58
N GLN A 133 -4.07 -12.05 -16.38
CA GLN A 133 -5.41 -12.63 -16.33
C GLN A 133 -5.68 -13.31 -14.99
N GLU A 134 -4.75 -14.16 -14.52
CA GLU A 134 -4.83 -14.82 -13.21
C GLU A 134 -4.98 -13.81 -12.07
N CYS A 135 -4.18 -12.72 -12.09
CA CYS A 135 -4.30 -11.65 -11.09
C CYS A 135 -5.69 -10.99 -11.12
N GLY A 136 -6.21 -10.69 -12.31
CA GLY A 136 -7.51 -10.04 -12.48
C GLY A 136 -8.70 -10.93 -12.13
N ASP A 137 -8.61 -12.24 -12.37
CA ASP A 137 -9.60 -13.22 -11.95
C ASP A 137 -9.62 -13.34 -10.42
N GLU A 138 -8.45 -13.47 -9.79
CA GLU A 138 -8.33 -13.55 -8.33
C GLU A 138 -8.86 -12.26 -7.67
N LEU A 139 -8.46 -11.07 -8.15
CA LEU A 139 -8.95 -9.79 -7.64
C LEU A 139 -10.48 -9.66 -7.71
N ARG A 140 -11.12 -10.11 -8.79
CA ARG A 140 -12.59 -10.09 -8.89
C ARG A 140 -13.26 -11.01 -7.87
N GLN A 141 -12.78 -12.24 -7.72
CA GLN A 141 -13.31 -13.18 -6.73
C GLN A 141 -13.16 -12.66 -5.30
N LEU A 142 -12.02 -12.03 -5.04
CA LEU A 142 -11.66 -11.46 -3.76
C LEU A 142 -12.50 -10.22 -3.43
N TRP A 143 -12.85 -9.39 -4.43
CA TRP A 143 -13.63 -8.17 -4.23
C TRP A 143 -15.05 -8.42 -3.72
N ASP A 144 -15.78 -9.35 -4.33
CA ASP A 144 -17.18 -9.59 -3.96
C ASP A 144 -17.30 -10.12 -2.53
N SER A 145 -16.44 -11.10 -2.21
CA SER A 145 -16.25 -11.60 -0.86
C SER A 145 -15.86 -10.47 0.09
N PHE A 146 -15.04 -9.53 -0.40
CA PHE A 146 -14.58 -8.43 0.43
C PHE A 146 -15.63 -7.43 0.79
N HIS A 147 -16.35 -7.01 -0.22
CA HIS A 147 -17.38 -6.02 -0.13
C HIS A 147 -18.50 -6.47 0.82
N SER A 148 -18.87 -7.76 0.80
CA SER A 148 -19.86 -8.31 1.73
C SER A 148 -19.34 -8.35 3.16
N ALA A 149 -18.18 -8.98 3.40
CA ALA A 149 -17.65 -9.16 4.75
C ALA A 149 -17.37 -7.82 5.45
N TRP A 150 -16.89 -6.82 4.73
CA TRP A 150 -16.63 -5.50 5.31
C TRP A 150 -17.91 -4.73 5.65
N ARG A 151 -18.96 -4.89 4.83
CA ARG A 151 -20.27 -4.31 5.12
C ARG A 151 -20.83 -4.86 6.43
N ASP A 152 -20.68 -6.17 6.66
CA ASP A 152 -21.19 -6.82 7.85
C ASP A 152 -20.37 -6.44 9.09
N TYR A 153 -19.03 -6.45 9.00
CA TYR A 153 -18.17 -5.93 10.07
C TYR A 153 -18.46 -4.49 10.45
N LYS A 154 -18.67 -3.61 9.46
CA LYS A 154 -19.02 -2.22 9.74
C LYS A 154 -20.31 -2.12 10.55
N LYS A 155 -21.33 -2.91 10.22
CA LYS A 155 -22.60 -2.95 10.98
C LYS A 155 -22.38 -3.44 12.42
N GLU A 156 -21.64 -4.53 12.58
CA GLU A 156 -21.32 -5.10 13.90
C GLU A 156 -20.54 -4.11 14.77
N TRP A 157 -19.53 -3.47 14.18
CA TRP A 157 -18.73 -2.44 14.85
C TRP A 157 -19.57 -1.23 15.24
N GLU A 158 -20.44 -0.73 14.35
CA GLU A 158 -21.36 0.37 14.63
C GLU A 158 -22.38 0.02 15.72
N HIS A 159 -22.83 -1.24 15.79
CA HIS A 159 -23.72 -1.71 16.84
C HIS A 159 -23.01 -1.77 18.21
N LEU A 160 -21.83 -2.40 18.29
CA LEU A 160 -21.03 -2.44 19.52
C LEU A 160 -20.61 -1.04 19.98
N HIS A 161 -20.23 -0.16 19.05
CA HIS A 161 -19.85 1.20 19.38
C HIS A 161 -21.04 2.01 19.95
N ARG A 162 -22.25 1.84 19.38
CA ARG A 162 -23.48 2.46 19.92
C ARG A 162 -23.78 1.97 21.33
N GLN A 163 -23.67 0.66 21.59
CA GLN A 163 -23.87 0.09 22.93
C GLN A 163 -22.87 0.64 23.95
N GLN A 164 -21.59 0.72 23.59
CA GLN A 164 -20.56 1.31 24.46
C GLN A 164 -20.82 2.80 24.76
N GLN A 165 -21.26 3.58 23.76
CA GLN A 165 -21.61 4.99 23.96
C GLN A 165 -22.84 5.16 24.86
N ALA A 166 -23.88 4.35 24.66
CA ALA A 166 -25.09 4.37 25.49
C ALA A 166 -24.76 4.06 26.96
N ARG A 167 -23.91 3.05 27.22
CA ARG A 167 -23.45 2.73 28.60
C ARG A 167 -22.68 3.88 29.23
N LYS A 168 -21.70 4.47 28.53
CA LYS A 168 -20.94 5.63 29.04
C LYS A 168 -21.85 6.82 29.37
N ARG A 169 -22.88 7.04 28.55
CA ARG A 169 -23.90 8.08 28.82
C ARG A 169 -24.73 7.76 30.05
N ARG A 170 -25.15 6.51 30.25
CA ARG A 170 -25.89 6.06 31.46
C ARG A 170 -25.05 6.17 32.72
N GLU A 171 -23.78 5.75 32.68
CA GLU A 171 -22.81 5.92 33.78
C GLU A 171 -22.60 7.40 34.12
N ALA A 172 -22.68 8.29 33.13
CA ALA A 172 -22.64 9.74 33.31
C ALA A 172 -24.01 10.39 33.65
N GLY A 173 -25.07 9.60 33.86
CA GLY A 173 -26.41 10.10 34.23
C GLY A 173 -27.23 10.73 33.09
N GLY A 174 -26.87 10.50 31.82
CA GLY A 174 -27.56 11.02 30.64
C GLY A 174 -28.84 10.25 30.27
N LYS A 175 -29.76 10.92 29.55
CA LYS A 175 -31.00 10.30 29.03
C LYS A 175 -30.72 9.45 27.79
N ALA A 176 -31.49 8.36 27.63
CA ALA A 176 -31.43 7.48 26.47
C ALA A 176 -31.88 8.20 25.18
N GLU A 177 -31.18 7.95 24.07
CA GLU A 177 -31.54 8.50 22.75
C GLU A 177 -32.51 7.58 21.97
N PRO A 178 -33.29 8.13 21.00
CA PRO A 178 -34.20 7.34 20.18
C PRO A 178 -33.41 6.40 19.24
N GLY A 179 -33.68 5.09 19.31
CA GLY A 179 -32.99 4.07 18.52
C GLY A 179 -31.91 3.27 19.26
N GLU A 180 -31.83 3.40 20.59
CA GLU A 180 -31.10 2.44 21.43
C GLU A 180 -31.78 1.07 21.37
N ASP A 181 -31.04 0.05 20.91
CA ASP A 181 -31.50 -1.34 20.93
C ASP A 181 -31.78 -1.80 22.37
N ASN A 182 -32.74 -2.73 22.51
CA ASN A 182 -33.42 -3.17 23.73
C ASN A 182 -32.55 -3.12 25.03
N PRO A 183 -32.96 -2.38 26.08
CA PRO A 183 -32.14 -2.08 27.26
C PRO A 183 -31.82 -3.26 28.19
N ASP A 184 -32.42 -4.43 27.99
CA ASP A 184 -32.35 -5.57 28.92
C ASP A 184 -31.49 -6.75 28.43
N MET A 185 -30.72 -6.61 27.35
CA MET A 185 -29.76 -7.66 26.97
C MET A 185 -28.47 -7.50 27.80
N PRO A 186 -28.12 -8.44 28.69
CA PRO A 186 -26.80 -8.44 29.30
C PRO A 186 -25.80 -8.77 28.19
N LEU A 187 -25.02 -7.77 27.75
CA LEU A 187 -23.79 -8.07 27.05
C LEU A 187 -22.78 -8.55 28.09
N ASP A 188 -22.29 -9.77 27.92
CA ASP A 188 -21.13 -10.27 28.65
C ASP A 188 -20.05 -9.19 28.67
N GLU A 189 -19.51 -8.86 29.85
CA GLU A 189 -18.41 -7.90 29.98
C GLU A 189 -17.22 -8.27 29.07
N GLU A 190 -17.09 -9.58 28.80
CA GLU A 190 -16.13 -10.14 27.86
C GLU A 190 -16.39 -9.80 26.38
N VAL A 191 -17.65 -9.64 25.98
CA VAL A 191 -18.06 -9.24 24.62
C VAL A 191 -17.91 -7.72 24.44
N LEU A 192 -18.13 -6.93 25.48
CA LEU A 192 -17.99 -5.47 25.46
C LEU A 192 -16.54 -4.99 25.32
N LEU A 193 -15.57 -5.80 25.77
CA LEU A 193 -14.14 -5.52 25.66
C LEU A 193 -13.53 -5.98 24.33
N LYS A 194 -14.22 -6.81 23.56
CA LYS A 194 -13.73 -7.34 22.29
C LYS A 194 -14.15 -6.41 21.14
N ILE A 195 -13.17 -5.68 20.60
CA ILE A 195 -13.30 -5.08 19.26
C ILE A 195 -13.65 -6.25 18.32
N PRO A 196 -14.74 -6.16 17.51
CA PRO A 196 -15.05 -7.22 16.57
C PRO A 196 -13.80 -7.45 15.73
N GLN A 197 -13.43 -8.72 15.55
CA GLN A 197 -12.28 -9.00 14.72
C GLN A 197 -12.62 -8.51 13.32
N PRO A 198 -11.77 -7.69 12.69
CA PRO A 198 -11.96 -7.36 11.29
C PRO A 198 -12.10 -8.71 10.56
N PRO A 199 -13.02 -8.83 9.59
CA PRO A 199 -13.20 -10.09 8.92
C PRO A 199 -11.84 -10.54 8.38
N PRO A 200 -11.59 -11.86 8.25
CA PRO A 200 -10.44 -12.40 7.55
C PRO A 200 -10.61 -12.07 6.06
N LEU A 201 -10.53 -10.80 5.75
CA LEU A 201 -10.62 -10.28 4.44
C LEU A 201 -9.27 -10.51 3.82
N LEU A 202 -9.30 -11.47 2.89
CA LEU A 202 -8.64 -11.28 1.62
C LEU A 202 -7.20 -10.88 1.87
N ASN A 203 -6.43 -11.76 2.55
CA ASN A 203 -5.13 -11.49 3.18
C ASN A 203 -4.58 -10.16 2.66
N ARG A 204 -4.87 -9.02 3.30
CA ARG A 204 -4.92 -7.70 2.60
C ARG A 204 -3.65 -7.36 1.82
N GLU A 205 -2.57 -7.96 2.29
CA GLU A 205 -1.29 -8.13 1.63
C GLU A 205 -1.40 -8.78 0.23
N ARG A 206 -2.10 -9.90 0.06
CA ARG A 206 -2.54 -10.54 -1.19
C ARG A 206 -3.26 -9.57 -2.12
N TRP A 207 -4.29 -8.86 -1.65
CA TRP A 207 -4.96 -7.86 -2.49
C TRP A 207 -3.97 -6.81 -2.97
N HIS A 208 -3.20 -6.26 -2.04
CA HIS A 208 -2.20 -5.25 -2.33
C HIS A 208 -1.17 -5.75 -3.34
N VAL A 209 -0.64 -6.96 -3.15
CA VAL A 209 0.29 -7.64 -4.05
C VAL A 209 -0.33 -7.81 -5.43
N LEU A 210 -1.56 -8.35 -5.51
CA LEU A 210 -2.24 -8.57 -6.78
C LEU A 210 -2.52 -7.25 -7.52
N VAL A 211 -2.93 -6.20 -6.83
CA VAL A 211 -3.12 -4.86 -7.44
C VAL A 211 -1.79 -4.31 -7.95
N SER A 212 -0.73 -4.34 -7.12
CA SER A 212 0.59 -3.87 -7.54
C SER A 212 1.09 -4.65 -8.76
N MET A 213 0.96 -5.98 -8.73
CA MET A 213 1.34 -6.87 -9.83
C MET A 213 0.52 -6.61 -11.09
N SER A 214 -0.80 -6.50 -10.99
CA SER A 214 -1.69 -6.24 -12.13
C SER A 214 -1.33 -4.93 -12.84
N GLN A 215 -1.11 -3.86 -12.08
CA GLN A 215 -0.75 -2.57 -12.66
C GLN A 215 0.64 -2.60 -13.30
N MET A 216 1.59 -3.32 -12.72
CA MET A 216 2.93 -3.46 -13.28
C MET A 216 2.94 -4.29 -14.55
N LEU A 217 2.23 -5.42 -14.55
CA LEU A 217 2.03 -6.22 -15.76
C LEU A 217 1.34 -5.39 -16.84
N THR A 218 0.37 -4.55 -16.50
CA THR A 218 -0.24 -3.59 -17.44
C THR A 218 0.79 -2.64 -18.04
N THR A 219 1.62 -1.99 -17.21
CA THR A 219 2.66 -1.06 -17.68
C THR A 219 3.65 -1.76 -18.60
N GLU A 220 4.09 -2.96 -18.24
CA GLU A 220 5.07 -3.72 -19.00
C GLU A 220 4.50 -4.22 -20.33
N LEU A 221 3.30 -4.79 -20.33
CA LEU A 221 2.61 -5.23 -21.53
C LEU A 221 2.36 -4.06 -22.49
N ARG A 222 1.94 -2.90 -21.98
CA ARG A 222 1.76 -1.68 -22.79
C ARG A 222 3.08 -1.18 -23.36
N TYR A 223 4.15 -1.18 -22.58
CA TYR A 223 5.47 -0.75 -23.05
C TYR A 223 5.97 -1.66 -24.18
N ARG A 224 5.88 -2.99 -24.00
CA ARG A 224 6.34 -3.96 -24.99
C ARG A 224 5.49 -4.02 -26.25
N CYS A 225 4.21 -3.68 -26.15
CA CYS A 225 3.30 -3.61 -27.29
C CYS A 225 3.09 -2.19 -27.82
N ARG A 226 3.94 -1.21 -27.44
CA ARG A 226 3.78 0.20 -27.83
C ARG A 226 3.71 0.41 -29.34
N ASP A 227 4.48 -0.37 -30.09
CA ASP A 227 4.56 -0.36 -31.55
C ASP A 227 3.24 -0.81 -32.20
N ILE A 228 2.49 -1.67 -31.50
CA ILE A 228 1.22 -2.21 -31.96
C ILE A 228 0.05 -1.30 -31.57
N LEU A 229 0.13 -0.71 -30.38
CA LEU A 229 -0.97 0.02 -29.74
C LEU A 229 -1.31 1.36 -30.42
N LYS A 230 -0.44 1.93 -31.27
CA LYS A 230 -0.59 3.27 -31.88
C LYS A 230 -1.03 4.37 -30.90
N THR A 231 -0.88 4.15 -29.60
CA THR A 231 -1.27 5.11 -28.57
C THR A 231 -0.11 6.09 -28.42
N PRO A 232 -0.41 7.39 -28.28
CA PRO A 232 0.62 8.34 -27.91
C PRO A 232 1.24 7.86 -26.59
N VAL A 233 2.58 7.73 -26.59
CA VAL A 233 3.34 7.50 -25.36
C VAL A 233 3.01 8.67 -24.43
N PRO A 234 2.77 8.43 -23.13
CA PRO A 234 2.53 9.52 -22.18
C PRO A 234 3.61 10.59 -22.33
N THR A 235 3.22 11.87 -22.27
CA THR A 235 4.10 13.05 -22.24
C THR A 235 4.93 13.15 -20.95
N SER A 236 5.19 12.02 -20.30
CA SER A 236 6.11 11.88 -19.19
C SER A 236 7.54 12.07 -19.70
N ARG A 237 8.36 12.78 -18.92
CA ARG A 237 9.79 12.95 -19.17
C ARG A 237 10.54 11.61 -19.23
N PHE A 238 10.00 10.58 -18.55
CA PHE A 238 10.59 9.25 -18.45
C PHE A 238 9.70 8.17 -19.09
N PRO A 239 10.28 7.02 -19.50
CA PRO A 239 9.48 5.86 -19.89
C PRO A 239 8.44 5.50 -18.81
N PRO A 240 7.22 5.05 -19.16
CA PRO A 240 6.16 4.76 -18.19
C PRO A 240 6.60 3.85 -17.05
N SER A 241 7.44 2.86 -17.37
CA SER A 241 8.03 1.98 -16.37
C SER A 241 8.86 2.79 -15.37
N VAL A 242 9.80 3.63 -15.80
CA VAL A 242 10.65 4.43 -14.90
C VAL A 242 9.82 5.38 -14.04
N GLN A 243 8.80 6.02 -14.62
CA GLN A 243 7.89 6.87 -13.86
C GLN A 243 7.20 6.09 -12.73
N ARG A 244 6.78 4.85 -12.99
CA ARG A 244 6.19 3.99 -11.97
C ARG A 244 7.15 3.70 -10.81
N LEU A 245 8.43 3.44 -11.08
CA LEU A 245 9.44 3.23 -10.02
C LEU A 245 9.57 4.46 -9.11
N ILE A 246 9.56 5.65 -9.71
CA ILE A 246 9.61 6.93 -8.98
C ILE A 246 8.40 7.04 -8.04
N ASP A 247 7.21 6.72 -8.55
CA ASP A 247 5.97 6.79 -7.79
C ASP A 247 5.95 5.76 -6.63
N ASP A 248 6.39 4.53 -6.89
CA ASP A 248 6.50 3.46 -5.87
C ASP A 248 7.50 3.85 -4.76
N ALA A 249 8.64 4.44 -5.13
CA ALA A 249 9.67 4.89 -4.19
C ALA A 249 9.17 6.01 -3.26
N ARG A 250 8.47 7.00 -3.84
CA ARG A 250 7.81 8.09 -3.10
C ARG A 250 6.73 7.56 -2.17
N GLN A 251 5.97 6.58 -2.64
CA GLN A 251 4.92 5.96 -1.83
C GLN A 251 5.49 5.24 -0.60
N ILE A 252 6.55 4.44 -0.77
CA ILE A 252 7.21 3.76 0.37
C ILE A 252 7.76 4.78 1.36
N GLN A 253 8.34 5.88 0.87
CA GLN A 253 8.85 6.96 1.72
C GLN A 253 7.73 7.54 2.60
N VAL A 254 6.59 7.88 2.01
CA VAL A 254 5.44 8.42 2.75
C VAL A 254 4.86 7.38 3.72
N GLN A 255 4.74 6.11 3.30
CA GLN A 255 4.12 5.05 4.10
C GLN A 255 4.93 4.67 5.34
N THR A 256 6.25 4.73 5.24
CA THR A 256 7.15 4.31 6.32
C THR A 256 7.52 5.45 7.27
N ASN A 257 7.15 6.69 6.95
CA ASN A 257 7.37 7.85 7.80
C ASN A 257 6.58 7.74 9.11
N GLY A 258 7.19 8.06 10.25
CA GLY A 258 6.59 7.97 11.58
C GLY A 258 6.70 6.60 12.28
N PHE A 259 7.36 5.62 11.65
CA PHE A 259 7.57 4.26 12.20
C PHE A 259 9.05 3.98 12.51
N GLU A 260 9.85 5.01 12.77
CA GLU A 260 11.32 4.95 12.92
C GLU A 260 11.78 4.10 14.11
N LEU A 261 10.88 3.80 15.05
CA LEU A 261 11.19 2.96 16.22
C LEU A 261 11.21 1.46 15.88
N LEU A 262 10.66 1.04 14.74
CA LEU A 262 10.60 -0.36 14.34
C LEU A 262 11.80 -0.73 13.46
N ASP A 263 12.65 -1.65 13.93
CA ASP A 263 13.87 -2.04 13.20
C ASP A 263 13.58 -2.60 11.79
N LYS A 264 12.47 -3.33 11.63
CA LYS A 264 12.01 -3.79 10.31
C LYS A 264 11.73 -2.62 9.35
N VAL A 265 11.15 -1.53 9.84
CA VAL A 265 10.88 -0.34 9.02
C VAL A 265 12.16 0.40 8.68
N LYS A 266 13.14 0.46 9.60
CA LYS A 266 14.45 1.04 9.30
C LYS A 266 15.15 0.33 8.13
N TRP A 267 15.04 -1.01 8.05
CA TRP A 267 15.56 -1.75 6.90
C TRP A 267 14.85 -1.38 5.59
N VAL A 268 13.53 -1.23 5.62
CA VAL A 268 12.75 -0.78 4.46
C VAL A 268 13.16 0.64 4.04
N GLN A 269 13.23 1.59 4.98
CA GLN A 269 13.64 2.97 4.71
C GLN A 269 15.06 3.05 4.14
N ARG A 270 16.01 2.31 4.73
CA ARG A 270 17.39 2.27 4.26
C ARG A 270 17.50 1.68 2.85
N ARG A 271 16.77 0.60 2.55
CA ARG A 271 16.75 0.03 1.20
C ARG A 271 16.07 0.97 0.22
N ASN A 272 14.95 1.60 0.60
CA ASN A 272 14.26 2.58 -0.24
C ASN A 272 15.19 3.73 -0.63
N ALA A 273 15.97 4.27 0.32
CA ALA A 273 16.94 5.32 0.05
C ALA A 273 18.05 4.88 -0.94
N GLN A 274 18.53 3.64 -0.84
CA GLN A 274 19.50 3.08 -1.79
C GLN A 274 18.91 2.98 -3.20
N LEU A 275 17.68 2.47 -3.34
CA LEU A 275 17.00 2.35 -4.64
C LEU A 275 16.66 3.73 -5.24
N VAL A 276 16.28 4.70 -4.39
CA VAL A 276 16.10 6.10 -4.80
C VAL A 276 17.39 6.65 -5.38
N ALA A 277 18.53 6.52 -4.69
CA ALA A 277 19.80 7.03 -5.19
C ALA A 277 20.18 6.44 -6.57
N GLU A 278 19.89 5.15 -6.80
CA GLU A 278 20.07 4.51 -8.11
C GLU A 278 19.14 5.11 -9.17
N LEU A 279 17.86 5.33 -8.85
CA LEU A 279 16.92 6.00 -9.76
C LEU A 279 17.31 7.45 -10.04
N GLU A 280 17.76 8.22 -9.04
CA GLU A 280 18.19 9.61 -9.20
C GLU A 280 19.43 9.71 -10.09
N ARG A 281 20.33 8.72 -10.06
CA ARG A 281 21.45 8.60 -11.00
C ARG A 281 20.96 8.44 -12.45
N LEU A 282 19.87 7.71 -12.66
CA LEU A 282 19.27 7.49 -13.97
C LEU A 282 18.51 8.72 -14.47
N THR A 283 17.68 9.32 -13.62
CA THR A 283 16.79 10.44 -13.97
C THR A 283 17.50 11.79 -13.96
N ARG A 284 18.59 11.90 -13.18
CA ARG A 284 19.29 13.15 -12.84
C ARG A 284 18.40 14.18 -12.15
N GLU A 285 17.40 13.71 -11.41
CA GLU A 285 16.44 14.53 -10.68
C GLU A 285 16.27 14.03 -9.26
N SER A 286 16.01 14.94 -8.32
CA SER A 286 15.63 14.58 -6.94
C SER A 286 14.25 13.95 -6.96
N ILE A 287 14.15 12.69 -6.56
CA ILE A 287 12.90 11.94 -6.53
C ILE A 287 12.13 12.26 -5.25
N ILE A 288 12.83 12.35 -4.12
CA ILE A 288 12.25 12.75 -2.83
C ILE A 288 12.42 14.27 -2.68
N THR A 289 11.30 14.99 -2.59
CA THR A 289 11.27 16.45 -2.46
C THR A 289 10.90 16.88 -1.04
N PRO A 290 11.26 18.11 -0.61
CA PRO A 290 10.85 18.64 0.69
C PRO A 290 9.33 18.63 0.88
N ASP A 291 8.56 18.92 -0.17
CA ASP A 291 7.10 18.87 -0.14
C ASP A 291 6.56 17.46 0.16
N LEU A 292 7.23 16.42 -0.34
CA LEU A 292 6.88 15.04 -0.04
C LEU A 292 7.11 14.70 1.44
N LEU A 293 8.17 15.25 2.04
CA LEU A 293 8.45 15.08 3.47
C LEU A 293 7.39 15.76 4.33
N ASN A 294 6.95 16.96 3.95
CA ASN A 294 5.85 17.66 4.62
C ASN A 294 4.55 16.84 4.55
N ILE A 295 4.22 16.28 3.38
CA ILE A 295 3.05 15.38 3.23
C ILE A 295 3.20 14.13 4.12
N ALA A 296 4.40 13.59 4.25
CA ALA A 296 4.65 12.42 5.09
C ALA A 296 4.51 12.75 6.58
N GLU A 297 4.88 13.95 7.02
CA GLU A 297 4.67 14.44 8.39
C GLU A 297 3.19 14.68 8.71
N GLU A 298 2.44 15.30 7.79
CA GLU A 298 1.00 15.53 7.95
C GLU A 298 0.16 14.24 8.04
N ASN A 299 0.66 13.13 7.48
CA ASN A 299 0.00 11.83 7.53
C ASN A 299 0.31 11.03 8.80
N GLN A 300 1.11 11.54 9.74
CA GLN A 300 1.37 10.84 10.99
C GLN A 300 0.10 10.80 11.87
N PRO A 301 -0.23 9.66 12.49
CA PRO A 301 -1.18 9.67 13.59
C PRO A 301 -0.54 10.46 14.73
N GLU A 302 -1.24 11.45 15.29
CA GLU A 302 -0.77 12.18 16.48
C GLU A 302 -0.27 11.18 17.52
N ARG A 303 0.99 11.32 17.92
CA ARG A 303 1.55 10.61 19.07
C ARG A 303 0.57 10.80 20.23
N GLU A 304 0.03 9.72 20.77
CA GLU A 304 -0.53 9.79 22.11
C GLU A 304 0.64 10.14 23.04
N GLU A 305 0.83 11.43 23.31
CA GLU A 305 1.56 11.86 24.48
C GLU A 305 0.84 11.25 25.68
N ARG A 306 1.34 10.10 26.14
CA ARG A 306 1.11 9.70 27.51
C ARG A 306 1.71 10.82 28.34
N LYS A 307 0.88 11.79 28.75
CA LYS A 307 1.16 12.60 29.92
C LYS A 307 1.28 11.60 31.08
N VAL A 308 2.51 11.11 31.29
CA VAL A 308 2.89 10.49 32.55
C VAL A 308 2.65 11.58 33.57
N ARG A 309 1.59 11.40 34.36
CA ARG A 309 1.21 12.32 35.42
C ARG A 309 2.35 12.29 36.43
N GLY A 310 3.28 13.25 36.32
CA GLY A 310 4.23 13.53 37.38
C GLY A 310 3.41 13.98 38.59
N TYR A 311 3.39 13.16 39.63
CA TYR A 311 2.97 13.62 40.94
C TYR A 311 4.04 14.61 41.42
N THR A 312 3.71 15.89 41.38
CA THR A 312 4.22 16.83 42.37
C THR A 312 3.04 17.17 43.26
N ASP A 313 3.03 16.53 44.43
CA ASP A 313 2.39 17.06 45.61
C ASP A 313 2.97 18.46 45.85
N ASP A 314 2.10 19.45 46.09
CA ASP A 314 2.36 20.69 46.82
C ASP A 314 1.18 21.66 46.61
N GLY A 315 0.24 21.60 47.55
CA GLY A 315 -0.33 22.79 48.19
C GLY A 315 -1.00 23.88 47.34
N SER A 316 -2.33 23.94 47.47
CA SER A 316 -3.17 25.14 47.47
C SER A 316 -3.68 25.71 46.14
N GLY A 317 -5.00 25.94 46.10
CA GLY A 317 -5.65 26.93 45.22
C GLY A 317 -6.48 26.36 44.09
N GLN A 318 -7.77 26.09 44.35
CA GLN A 318 -8.77 25.92 43.30
C GLN A 318 -8.88 27.20 42.44
N THR A 319 -8.73 27.06 41.12
CA THR A 319 -9.46 27.89 40.16
C THR A 319 -10.05 27.00 39.07
N TYR A 320 -11.36 27.20 38.84
CA TYR A 320 -12.16 26.45 37.89
C TYR A 320 -11.78 26.86 36.46
N GLY A 321 -10.99 26.02 35.78
CA GLY A 321 -10.78 26.08 34.34
C GLY A 321 -11.68 25.05 33.65
N ARG A 322 -12.70 25.51 32.95
CA ARG A 322 -13.52 24.72 32.02
C ARG A 322 -12.58 24.10 30.99
N GLU A 323 -12.36 22.79 31.04
CA GLU A 323 -11.79 22.05 29.90
C GLU A 323 -12.78 22.14 28.74
N GLU A 324 -12.59 23.14 27.88
CA GLU A 324 -13.08 23.03 26.52
C GLU A 324 -12.34 21.86 25.88
N ASN A 325 -13.03 20.72 25.84
CA ASN A 325 -12.72 19.62 24.93
C ASN A 325 -12.73 20.17 23.50
N ARG A 326 -11.61 20.73 23.07
CA ARG A 326 -11.31 20.88 21.66
C ARG A 326 -11.02 19.48 21.16
N THR A 327 -12.07 18.78 20.74
CA THR A 327 -11.94 17.59 19.89
C THR A 327 -11.33 18.06 18.57
N GLU A 328 -10.02 18.22 18.55
CA GLU A 328 -9.29 18.35 17.30
C GLU A 328 -9.49 17.05 16.54
N ARG A 329 -9.96 17.21 15.30
CA ARG A 329 -10.33 16.11 14.42
C ARG A 329 -9.08 15.28 14.20
N LYS A 330 -9.05 14.10 14.83
CA LYS A 330 -8.11 13.01 14.54
C LYS A 330 -8.06 12.80 13.02
N LYS A 331 -7.08 13.37 12.34
CA LYS A 331 -6.79 13.04 10.96
C LYS A 331 -6.10 11.68 11.00
N ARG A 332 -6.77 10.68 10.41
CA ARG A 332 -6.15 9.37 10.20
C ARG A 332 -5.04 9.54 9.15
N PRO A 333 -3.96 8.73 9.21
CA PRO A 333 -3.03 8.62 8.10
C PRO A 333 -3.81 8.33 6.82
N ILE A 334 -3.62 9.16 5.80
CA ILE A 334 -4.24 8.93 4.50
C ILE A 334 -3.28 8.00 3.74
N TRP A 335 -3.63 6.72 3.69
CA TRP A 335 -2.88 5.72 2.94
C TRP A 335 -3.18 5.88 1.45
N TRP A 336 -2.36 6.67 0.77
CA TRP A 336 -2.51 6.94 -0.66
C TRP A 336 -2.05 5.77 -1.52
N TRP A 337 -2.85 5.53 -2.56
CA TRP A 337 -2.41 4.99 -3.85
C TRP A 337 -2.72 6.09 -4.85
N MET A 338 -1.69 6.76 -5.39
CA MET A 338 -1.89 7.67 -6.51
C MET A 338 -2.05 6.83 -7.77
N GLY A 339 -3.31 6.57 -8.15
CA GLY A 339 -3.61 6.26 -9.55
C GLY A 339 -3.31 7.51 -10.35
N THR A 340 -2.29 7.46 -11.20
CA THR A 340 -1.96 8.52 -12.15
C THR A 340 -3.20 8.85 -12.99
N ALA A 341 -3.63 10.10 -12.92
CA ALA A 341 -4.48 10.72 -13.93
C ALA A 341 -3.70 10.94 -15.23
#